data_AF-A0A2H0VT45-F1
#
_entry.id   AF-A0A2H0VT45-F1
#
_cell.length_a   1.000
_cell.length_b   1.000
_cell.length_c   1.000
_cell.angle_alpha   90.00
_cell.angle_beta   90.00
_cell.angle_gamma   90.00
#
_symmetry.space_group_name_H-M   'P 1'
#
loop_
_entity.id
_entity.type
_entity.pdbx_description
1 polymer ?
#
loop_
_entity_poly.entity_id
_entity_poly.type
_entity_poly.pdbx_seq_one_letter_code
_entity_poly.pdbx_strand_id
1 'polypeptide(L)'
;MVIFGSIASRVACAPTRRSKIFTDQQAKSPLCPPSKLTRALTQQQINSMGWIQPLSASPPKPPKNPINKKNANNWVASHVGDKGRQLAQTLINNIRYIPQEEFEEALRCSVEDFNQKIDDTGYIVVGRSPQNSNFWTASLALKNLKVMPTDVVEIEDLPKALKRHPKVHQIALLDDAIYTGKQIGRIQSACIGALQEAERANPEIHVIAPFQVDERRAMSYYSPIPIHVAKHQKLKLLREVIPEHLHKAFSKMFAQTSDFDPATEKPLVYFDHKIPDSVSTLWEQLADGRLGKDISSLVERFLDFSGGLLTNEKFYEEPFIAQIIPPYKKPYLPAPKH
;
A
#
# COMPACT_ATOMS: atom_id res chain seq x y z
N MET A 1 -37.48 -43.96 -37.41
CA MET A 1 -38.84 -43.47 -37.67
C MET A 1 -39.21 -42.54 -36.52
N VAL A 2 -39.51 -41.30 -36.85
CA VAL A 2 -39.80 -40.16 -35.95
C VAL A 2 -41.21 -40.28 -35.38
N ILE A 3 -41.42 -40.07 -34.07
CA ILE A 3 -42.57 -39.30 -33.53
C ILE A 3 -42.14 -38.54 -32.26
N PHE A 4 -42.38 -37.23 -32.29
CA PHE A 4 -42.20 -36.25 -31.23
C PHE A 4 -43.28 -36.33 -30.14
N GLY A 5 -42.93 -36.00 -28.89
CA GLY A 5 -43.87 -35.79 -27.78
C GLY A 5 -43.45 -34.63 -26.91
N SER A 6 -43.87 -33.41 -27.30
CA SER A 6 -43.71 -32.15 -26.58
C SER A 6 -44.79 -32.02 -25.49
N ILE A 7 -44.41 -31.71 -24.25
CA ILE A 7 -45.24 -30.89 -23.35
C ILE A 7 -44.36 -29.86 -22.65
N ALA A 8 -44.59 -28.60 -23.03
CA ALA A 8 -44.11 -27.40 -22.36
C ALA A 8 -44.90 -27.16 -21.07
N SER A 9 -44.24 -26.69 -20.01
CA SER A 9 -44.89 -25.89 -18.98
C SER A 9 -44.11 -24.60 -18.78
N ARG A 10 -44.83 -23.52 -19.08
CA ARG A 10 -44.42 -22.13 -18.96
C ARG A 10 -44.48 -21.73 -17.48
N VAL A 11 -43.39 -21.22 -16.95
CA VAL A 11 -43.46 -20.28 -15.81
C VAL A 11 -42.92 -18.95 -16.31
N ALA A 12 -43.86 -18.06 -16.61
CA ALA A 12 -43.59 -16.66 -16.85
C ALA A 12 -43.54 -15.95 -15.49
N CYS A 13 -42.43 -15.25 -15.21
CA CYS A 13 -42.42 -14.13 -14.28
C CYS A 13 -41.72 -12.97 -14.97
N ALA A 14 -42.51 -11.92 -15.18
CA ALA A 14 -42.15 -10.71 -15.89
C ALA A 14 -41.18 -9.82 -15.08
N PRO A 15 -40.44 -8.93 -15.75
CA PRO A 15 -39.37 -8.15 -15.16
C PRO A 15 -39.91 -6.84 -14.58
N THR A 16 -39.43 -6.41 -13.40
CA THR A 16 -39.58 -5.01 -12.99
C THR A 16 -38.40 -4.46 -12.20
N ARG A 17 -37.83 -3.41 -12.79
CA ARG A 17 -37.44 -2.13 -12.19
C ARG A 17 -36.05 -1.94 -11.55
N ARG A 18 -35.39 -0.98 -12.20
CA ARG A 18 -34.62 0.15 -11.65
C ARG A 18 -33.18 -0.15 -11.24
N SER A 19 -32.31 -0.02 -12.23
CA SER A 19 -30.95 0.48 -12.04
C SER A 19 -31.01 1.81 -11.29
N LYS A 20 -30.73 1.76 -9.98
CA LYS A 20 -30.32 2.95 -9.25
C LYS A 20 -28.89 3.27 -9.70
N ILE A 21 -28.78 4.41 -10.36
CA ILE A 21 -27.54 5.13 -10.59
C ILE A 21 -26.86 5.26 -9.22
N PHE A 22 -25.74 4.57 -9.04
CA PHE A 22 -24.83 4.79 -7.91
C PHE A 22 -24.25 6.18 -8.09
N THR A 23 -24.82 7.14 -7.38
CA THR A 23 -24.19 8.43 -7.17
C THR A 23 -23.04 8.20 -6.20
N ASP A 24 -21.83 8.50 -6.67
CA ASP A 24 -20.57 8.42 -5.96
C ASP A 24 -20.54 9.51 -4.87
N GLN A 25 -21.33 9.31 -3.81
CA GLN A 25 -21.18 10.04 -2.57
C GLN A 25 -20.07 9.34 -1.78
N GLN A 26 -18.89 9.95 -1.78
CA GLN A 26 -17.90 9.73 -0.74
C GLN A 26 -18.55 10.13 0.59
N ALA A 27 -19.26 9.20 1.19
CA ALA A 27 -19.78 9.32 2.53
C ALA A 27 -18.57 9.56 3.43
N LYS A 28 -18.56 10.70 4.12
CA LYS A 28 -17.73 10.90 5.31
C LYS A 28 -18.09 9.77 6.26
N SER A 29 -17.29 8.70 6.27
CA SER A 29 -17.46 7.60 7.20
C SER A 29 -17.50 8.17 8.61
N PRO A 30 -18.51 7.82 9.44
CA PRO A 30 -18.57 8.28 10.81
C PRO A 30 -17.30 7.86 11.54
N LEU A 31 -16.61 8.85 12.11
CA LEU A 31 -15.41 8.66 12.93
C LEU A 31 -15.75 7.65 14.04
N CYS A 32 -15.12 6.48 14.03
CA CYS A 32 -15.31 5.49 15.08
C CYS A 32 -14.77 6.04 16.41
N PRO A 33 -15.47 5.88 17.55
CA PRO A 33 -14.94 6.29 18.85
C PRO A 33 -13.85 5.30 19.32
N PRO A 34 -12.74 5.78 19.91
CA PRO A 34 -11.64 4.91 20.33
C PRO A 34 -12.06 3.94 21.43
N SER A 35 -11.58 2.69 21.35
CA SER A 35 -11.76 1.70 22.42
C SER A 35 -11.02 2.13 23.70
N LYS A 36 -11.63 1.92 24.87
CA LYS A 36 -11.11 2.35 26.19
C LYS A 36 -9.84 1.62 26.66
N LEU A 37 -9.31 0.68 25.86
CA LEU A 37 -8.41 -0.37 26.31
C LEU A 37 -7.07 -0.32 25.57
N THR A 38 -6.43 0.84 25.50
CA THR A 38 -4.98 0.89 25.24
C THR A 38 -4.38 2.16 25.83
N ARG A 39 -3.76 2.01 27.01
CA ARG A 39 -2.80 2.98 27.54
C ARG A 39 -1.68 3.19 26.50
N ALA A 40 -1.04 4.36 26.51
CA ALA A 40 0.24 4.52 25.85
C ALA A 40 1.20 3.44 26.35
N LEU A 41 1.55 2.49 25.48
CA LEU A 41 2.55 1.46 25.77
C LEU A 41 3.90 2.15 25.95
N THR A 42 4.65 1.73 26.96
CA THR A 42 6.03 2.21 27.15
C THR A 42 7.01 1.35 26.36
N GLN A 43 8.14 1.91 25.92
CA GLN A 43 9.18 1.12 25.26
C GLN A 43 9.71 0.00 26.16
N GLN A 44 9.75 0.21 27.48
CA GLN A 44 10.12 -0.82 28.45
C GLN A 44 9.17 -2.02 28.41
N GLN A 45 7.86 -1.78 28.34
CA GLN A 45 6.86 -2.86 28.20
C GLN A 45 7.05 -3.61 26.89
N ILE A 46 7.25 -2.91 25.77
CA ILE A 46 7.50 -3.56 24.46
C ILE A 46 8.77 -4.42 24.52
N ASN A 47 9.86 -3.89 25.06
CA ASN A 47 11.12 -4.63 25.19
C ASN A 47 10.96 -5.88 26.08
N SER A 48 10.11 -5.82 27.11
CA SER A 48 9.83 -6.96 27.98
C SER A 48 9.05 -8.10 27.31
N MET A 49 8.44 -7.85 26.14
CA MET A 49 7.72 -8.88 25.39
C MET A 49 8.67 -9.92 24.76
N GLY A 50 9.96 -9.62 24.63
CA GLY A 50 10.95 -10.54 24.07
C GLY A 50 10.74 -10.86 22.59
N TRP A 51 10.06 -9.98 21.84
CA TRP A 51 9.88 -10.12 20.39
C TRP A 51 11.23 -10.15 19.67
N ILE A 52 11.31 -10.91 18.57
CA ILE A 52 12.54 -10.94 17.75
C ILE A 52 12.85 -9.53 17.23
N GLN A 53 11.82 -8.83 16.73
CA GLN A 53 11.94 -7.48 16.23
C GLN A 53 11.08 -6.51 17.06
N PRO A 54 11.64 -5.81 18.05
CA PRO A 54 10.87 -4.90 18.88
C PRO A 54 10.34 -3.72 18.06
N LEU A 55 9.04 -3.42 18.24
CA LEU A 55 8.43 -2.22 17.68
C LEU A 55 8.74 -0.99 18.54
N SER A 56 8.47 0.20 17.99
CA SER A 56 8.59 1.45 18.73
C SER A 56 7.26 1.85 19.35
N ALA A 57 7.29 2.24 20.63
CA ALA A 57 6.14 2.86 21.31
C ALA A 57 5.79 4.25 20.75
N SER A 58 6.73 4.90 20.06
CA SER A 58 6.59 6.24 19.50
C SER A 58 7.46 6.36 18.26
N PRO A 59 7.07 5.67 17.16
CA PRO A 59 7.84 5.76 15.92
C PRO A 59 7.89 7.22 15.46
N PRO A 60 9.04 7.68 14.92
CA PRO A 60 9.19 9.06 14.49
C PRO A 60 8.16 9.40 13.42
N LYS A 61 7.56 10.58 13.55
CA LYS A 61 6.69 11.13 12.51
C LYS A 61 7.52 12.02 11.60
N PRO A 62 7.52 11.78 10.29
CA PRO A 62 8.20 12.65 9.34
C PRO A 62 7.55 14.04 9.29
N PRO A 63 8.31 15.08 8.90
CA PRO A 63 7.78 16.42 8.76
C PRO A 63 6.73 16.47 7.64
N LYS A 64 5.77 17.40 7.76
CA LYS A 64 4.78 17.67 6.71
C LYS A 64 5.49 18.10 5.44
N ASN A 65 5.09 17.53 4.30
CA ASN A 65 5.70 17.85 3.01
C ASN A 65 4.64 18.10 1.91
N PRO A 66 3.83 19.17 2.02
CA PRO A 66 2.76 19.42 1.07
C PRO A 66 3.28 19.69 -0.34
N ILE A 67 2.43 19.45 -1.34
CA ILE A 67 2.71 19.72 -2.76
C ILE A 67 3.09 21.19 -2.98
N ASN A 68 4.23 21.43 -3.63
CA ASN A 68 4.62 22.77 -4.08
C ASN A 68 3.80 23.17 -5.33
N LYS A 69 2.74 23.95 -5.10
CA LYS A 69 1.83 24.42 -6.16
C LYS A 69 2.51 25.24 -7.25
N LYS A 70 3.52 26.05 -6.91
CA LYS A 70 4.25 26.87 -7.89
C LYS A 70 4.98 25.97 -8.89
N ASN A 71 5.69 24.97 -8.38
CA ASN A 71 6.45 24.06 -9.24
C ASN A 71 5.54 23.17 -10.06
N ALA A 72 4.43 22.68 -9.47
CA ALA A 72 3.41 21.95 -10.19
C ALA A 72 2.87 22.76 -11.39
N ASN A 73 2.55 24.04 -11.17
CA ASN A 73 2.07 24.92 -12.24
C ASN A 73 3.13 25.18 -13.32
N ASN A 74 4.40 25.35 -12.92
CA ASN A 74 5.51 25.50 -13.87
C ASN A 74 5.66 24.25 -14.75
N TRP A 75 5.49 23.05 -14.18
CA TRP A 75 5.50 21.79 -14.92
C TRP A 75 4.32 21.66 -15.88
N VAL A 76 3.11 22.11 -15.51
CA VAL A 76 2.00 22.20 -16.49
C VAL A 76 2.39 23.12 -17.65
N ALA A 77 2.93 24.29 -17.35
CA ALA A 77 3.29 25.30 -18.34
C ALA A 77 4.41 24.86 -19.29
N SER A 78 5.29 23.94 -18.88
CA SER A 78 6.40 23.45 -19.72
C SER A 78 5.97 22.50 -20.84
N HIS A 79 4.71 22.01 -20.85
CA HIS A 79 4.24 21.08 -21.87
C HIS A 79 3.84 21.79 -23.17
N VAL A 80 4.35 21.27 -24.29
CA VAL A 80 3.99 21.73 -25.64
C VAL A 80 2.67 21.07 -26.08
N GLY A 81 1.75 21.89 -26.59
CA GLY A 81 0.46 21.46 -27.11
C GLY A 81 -0.64 21.31 -26.06
N ASP A 82 -1.90 21.50 -26.49
CA ASP A 82 -3.04 21.58 -25.57
C ASP A 82 -3.30 20.27 -24.84
N LYS A 83 -3.17 19.12 -25.52
CA LYS A 83 -3.40 17.81 -24.89
C LYS A 83 -2.38 17.48 -23.79
N GLY A 84 -1.12 17.86 -23.98
CA GLY A 84 -0.06 17.66 -22.98
C GLY A 84 -0.32 18.49 -21.72
N ARG A 85 -0.66 19.78 -21.90
CA ARG A 85 -1.04 20.67 -20.80
C ARG A 85 -2.32 20.22 -20.09
N GLN A 86 -3.35 19.83 -20.84
CA GLN A 86 -4.59 19.31 -20.27
C GLN A 86 -4.34 18.06 -19.43
N LEU A 87 -3.49 17.14 -19.92
CA LEU A 87 -3.11 15.96 -19.15
C LEU A 87 -2.31 16.33 -17.90
N ALA A 88 -1.28 17.17 -18.02
CA ALA A 88 -0.47 17.61 -16.87
C ALA A 88 -1.35 18.27 -15.78
N GLN A 89 -2.27 19.16 -16.20
CA GLN A 89 -3.23 19.78 -15.30
C GLN A 89 -4.18 18.76 -14.66
N THR A 90 -4.66 17.79 -15.45
CA THR A 90 -5.51 16.69 -14.96
C THR A 90 -4.80 15.89 -13.88
N LEU A 91 -3.53 15.52 -14.10
CA LEU A 91 -2.72 14.79 -13.13
C LEU A 91 -2.60 15.62 -11.85
N ILE A 92 -2.12 16.86 -11.91
CA ILE A 92 -1.92 17.70 -10.72
C ILE A 92 -3.22 17.90 -9.92
N ASN A 93 -4.33 18.16 -10.59
CA ASN A 93 -5.63 18.39 -9.94
C ASN A 93 -6.15 17.15 -9.21
N ASN A 94 -5.66 15.96 -9.55
CA ASN A 94 -6.10 14.71 -8.98
C ASN A 94 -5.07 14.05 -8.07
N ILE A 95 -3.95 14.71 -7.77
CA ILE A 95 -3.03 14.20 -6.75
C ILE A 95 -3.73 14.28 -5.40
N ARG A 96 -3.94 13.13 -4.77
CA ARG A 96 -4.43 13.05 -3.40
C ARG A 96 -3.26 13.12 -2.43
N TYR A 97 -3.10 14.27 -1.79
CA TYR A 97 -2.23 14.39 -0.62
C TYR A 97 -2.94 13.81 0.60
N ILE A 98 -2.26 12.92 1.32
CA ILE A 98 -2.74 12.30 2.56
C ILE A 98 -1.85 12.80 3.70
N PRO A 99 -2.35 13.73 4.53
CA PRO A 99 -1.62 14.20 5.69
C PRO A 99 -1.52 13.10 6.76
N GLN A 100 -0.54 13.23 7.66
CA GLN A 100 -0.27 12.23 8.69
C GLN A 100 -1.51 11.94 9.57
N GLU A 101 -2.31 12.96 9.88
CA GLU A 101 -3.52 12.81 10.69
C GLU A 101 -4.59 11.97 9.97
N GLU A 102 -4.74 12.14 8.66
CA GLU A 102 -5.65 11.33 7.84
C GLU A 102 -5.15 9.88 7.73
N PHE A 103 -3.83 9.68 7.60
CA PHE A 103 -3.24 8.35 7.60
C PHE A 103 -3.46 7.60 8.91
N GLU A 104 -3.19 8.25 10.06
CA GLU A 104 -3.36 7.62 11.37
C GLU A 104 -4.83 7.28 11.66
N GLU A 105 -5.76 8.13 11.22
CA GLU A 105 -7.19 7.89 11.37
C GLU A 105 -7.65 6.72 10.49
N ALA A 106 -7.17 6.65 9.24
CA ALA A 106 -7.42 5.51 8.37
C ALA A 106 -6.85 4.21 8.97
N LEU A 107 -5.62 4.26 9.50
CA LEU A 107 -4.97 3.11 10.13
C LEU A 107 -5.73 2.66 11.38
N ARG A 108 -6.20 3.59 12.20
CA ARG A 108 -7.05 3.30 13.36
C ARG A 108 -8.31 2.55 12.94
N CYS A 109 -9.01 3.03 11.91
CA CYS A 109 -10.19 2.35 11.37
C CYS A 109 -9.88 0.91 10.90
N SER A 110 -8.75 0.70 10.20
CA SER A 110 -8.32 -0.63 9.78
C SER A 110 -8.00 -1.54 10.97
N VAL A 111 -7.32 -1.01 11.99
CA VAL A 111 -6.97 -1.75 13.20
C VAL A 111 -8.22 -2.12 14.01
N GLU A 112 -9.23 -1.24 14.07
CA GLU A 112 -10.49 -1.55 14.76
C GLU A 112 -11.28 -2.66 14.08
N ASP A 113 -11.29 -2.67 12.74
CA ASP A 113 -11.89 -3.76 11.98
C ASP A 113 -11.13 -5.08 12.15
N PHE A 114 -9.79 -5.02 12.22
CA PHE A 114 -8.95 -6.16 12.57
C PHE A 114 -9.23 -6.68 13.99
N ASN A 115 -9.33 -5.80 14.98
CA ASN A 115 -9.63 -6.16 16.37
C ASN A 115 -10.99 -6.89 16.54
N GLN A 116 -11.93 -6.69 15.61
CA GLN A 116 -13.22 -7.39 15.59
C GLN A 116 -13.14 -8.79 14.96
N LYS A 117 -12.09 -9.07 14.18
CA LYS A 117 -11.90 -10.31 13.43
C LYS A 117 -10.95 -11.28 14.10
N ILE A 118 -10.03 -10.79 14.92
CA ILE A 118 -9.10 -11.64 15.67
C ILE A 118 -9.73 -12.25 16.91
N ASP A 119 -9.27 -13.44 17.26
CA ASP A 119 -9.60 -14.08 18.54
C ASP A 119 -8.53 -13.80 19.61
N ASP A 120 -8.75 -14.33 20.81
CA ASP A 120 -7.86 -14.12 21.96
C ASP A 120 -6.68 -15.13 22.01
N THR A 121 -6.48 -15.97 20.97
CA THR A 121 -5.36 -16.93 20.91
C THR A 121 -4.02 -16.30 20.54
N GLY A 122 -4.05 -15.02 20.14
CA GLY A 122 -2.89 -14.23 19.76
C GLY A 122 -2.54 -14.38 18.28
N TYR A 123 -1.69 -13.48 17.81
CA TYR A 123 -1.27 -13.42 16.41
C TYR A 123 0.19 -12.97 16.31
N ILE A 124 0.82 -13.29 15.18
CA ILE A 124 2.20 -12.85 14.87
C ILE A 124 2.13 -11.73 13.82
N VAL A 125 2.85 -10.64 14.05
CA VAL A 125 3.06 -9.60 13.03
C VAL A 125 4.26 -9.97 12.17
N VAL A 126 4.07 -9.93 10.86
CA VAL A 126 5.14 -10.20 9.88
C VAL A 126 5.42 -8.94 9.07
N GLY A 127 6.70 -8.55 9.03
CA GLY A 127 7.21 -7.51 8.16
C GLY A 127 8.37 -8.01 7.29
N ARG A 128 8.87 -7.17 6.38
CA ARG A 128 10.03 -7.51 5.53
C ARG A 128 11.38 -7.19 6.16
N SER A 129 11.46 -6.07 6.87
CA SER A 129 12.68 -5.62 7.55
C SER A 129 12.31 -4.47 8.51
N PRO A 130 12.97 -4.33 9.67
CA PRO A 130 12.74 -3.26 10.64
C PRO A 130 12.83 -1.84 10.06
N GLN A 131 13.54 -1.66 8.95
CA GLN A 131 13.70 -0.36 8.28
C GLN A 131 12.59 -0.07 7.27
N ASN A 132 11.66 -1.00 7.04
CA ASN A 132 10.58 -0.86 6.07
C ASN A 132 9.35 -0.16 6.67
N SER A 133 8.55 0.49 5.84
CA SER A 133 7.30 1.15 6.23
C SER A 133 6.29 0.19 6.85
N ASN A 134 6.38 -1.12 6.59
CA ASN A 134 5.59 -2.15 7.27
C ASN A 134 5.78 -2.11 8.80
N PHE A 135 7.03 -2.05 9.28
CA PHE A 135 7.35 -2.01 10.72
C PHE A 135 7.00 -0.67 11.36
N TRP A 136 7.18 0.43 10.63
CA TRP A 136 6.75 1.75 11.07
C TRP A 136 5.22 1.81 11.22
N THR A 137 4.49 1.29 10.23
CA THR A 137 3.02 1.18 10.28
C THR A 137 2.57 0.29 11.42
N ALA A 138 3.25 -0.84 11.64
CA ALA A 138 2.97 -1.71 12.79
C ALA A 138 3.21 -1.02 14.14
N SER A 139 4.28 -0.25 14.25
CA SER A 139 4.57 0.57 15.43
C SER A 139 3.47 1.61 15.69
N LEU A 140 2.96 2.26 14.63
CA LEU A 140 1.83 3.20 14.74
C LEU A 140 0.51 2.52 15.12
N ALA A 141 0.31 1.27 14.69
CA ALA A 141 -0.89 0.49 14.99
C ALA A 141 -0.98 0.11 16.46
N LEU A 142 0.15 -0.04 17.17
CA LEU A 142 0.23 -0.53 18.55
C LEU A 142 -0.78 0.11 19.51
N LYS A 143 -0.91 1.43 19.45
CA LYS A 143 -1.79 2.20 20.35
C LYS A 143 -3.28 1.91 20.17
N ASN A 144 -3.66 1.23 19.08
CA ASN A 144 -5.05 0.95 18.73
C ASN A 144 -5.37 -0.56 18.77
N LEU A 145 -4.39 -1.43 19.02
CA LEU A 145 -4.59 -2.88 19.07
C LEU A 145 -5.33 -3.28 20.35
N LYS A 146 -6.33 -4.16 20.23
CA LYS A 146 -7.06 -4.72 21.38
C LYS A 146 -6.20 -5.71 22.15
N VAL A 147 -5.42 -6.52 21.43
CA VAL A 147 -4.52 -7.56 21.95
C VAL A 147 -3.14 -7.30 21.37
N MET A 148 -2.09 -7.43 22.18
CA MET A 148 -0.71 -7.28 21.70
C MET A 148 -0.30 -8.50 20.87
N PRO A 149 0.56 -8.33 19.84
CA PRO A 149 1.05 -9.47 19.09
C PRO A 149 1.90 -10.36 19.99
N THR A 150 1.79 -11.67 19.76
CA THR A 150 2.58 -12.67 20.45
C THR A 150 4.05 -12.54 20.07
N ASP A 151 4.32 -12.24 18.80
CA ASP A 151 5.66 -11.98 18.28
C ASP A 151 5.61 -11.01 17.08
N VAL A 152 6.76 -10.42 16.77
CA VAL A 152 6.96 -9.55 15.62
C VAL A 152 8.25 -9.99 14.93
N VAL A 153 8.14 -10.40 13.67
CA VAL A 153 9.21 -11.08 12.95
C VAL A 153 9.35 -10.63 11.50
N GLU A 154 10.53 -10.89 10.95
CA GLU A 154 10.72 -10.95 9.50
C GLU A 154 10.13 -12.25 8.93
N ILE A 155 9.84 -12.26 7.63
CA ILE A 155 9.17 -13.40 7.00
C ILE A 155 10.01 -14.68 7.05
N GLU A 156 11.32 -14.55 7.03
CA GLU A 156 12.30 -15.64 7.13
C GLU A 156 12.31 -16.29 8.53
N ASP A 157 11.92 -15.55 9.57
CA ASP A 157 11.86 -16.03 10.95
C ASP A 157 10.47 -16.52 11.36
N LEU A 158 9.46 -16.36 10.49
CA LEU A 158 8.10 -16.81 10.74
C LEU A 158 8.00 -18.31 11.11
N PRO A 159 8.68 -19.26 10.43
CA PRO A 159 8.64 -20.67 10.85
C PRO A 159 9.13 -20.90 12.29
N LYS A 160 10.18 -20.19 12.71
CA LYS A 160 10.73 -20.29 14.07
C LYS A 160 9.75 -19.72 15.10
N ALA A 161 9.15 -18.57 14.80
CA ALA A 161 8.15 -17.94 15.65
C ALA A 161 6.91 -18.82 15.82
N LEU A 162 6.42 -19.40 14.73
CA LEU A 162 5.33 -20.36 14.76
C LEU A 162 5.68 -21.55 15.65
N LYS A 163 6.87 -22.15 15.51
CA LYS A 163 7.31 -23.28 16.36
C LYS A 163 7.36 -22.90 17.85
N ARG A 164 7.80 -21.69 18.19
CA ARG A 164 7.82 -21.16 19.57
C ARG A 164 6.42 -20.87 20.13
N HIS A 165 5.48 -20.52 19.27
CA HIS A 165 4.11 -20.15 19.66
C HIS A 165 3.07 -21.10 19.04
N PRO A 166 2.99 -22.36 19.49
CA PRO A 166 2.21 -23.40 18.80
C PRO A 166 0.69 -23.21 18.80
N LYS A 167 0.18 -22.29 19.63
CA LYS A 167 -1.25 -21.95 19.69
C LYS A 167 -1.65 -20.85 18.70
N VAL A 168 -0.68 -20.12 18.14
CA VAL A 168 -0.95 -19.02 17.22
C VAL A 168 -1.22 -19.58 15.83
N HIS A 169 -2.37 -19.21 15.26
CA HIS A 169 -2.77 -19.56 13.89
C HIS A 169 -3.07 -18.32 13.03
N GLN A 170 -3.15 -17.13 13.62
CA GLN A 170 -3.37 -15.87 12.93
C GLN A 170 -2.06 -15.13 12.66
N ILE A 171 -1.89 -14.65 11.44
CA ILE A 171 -0.78 -13.81 10.99
C ILE A 171 -1.31 -12.45 10.59
N ALA A 172 -0.69 -11.37 11.06
CA ALA A 172 -1.03 -10.00 10.67
C ALA A 172 0.07 -9.40 9.78
N LEU A 173 -0.34 -8.93 8.61
CA LEU A 173 0.49 -8.18 7.66
C LEU A 173 0.08 -6.71 7.72
N LEU A 174 1.01 -5.82 8.08
CA LEU A 174 0.74 -4.39 8.17
C LEU A 174 1.49 -3.65 7.06
N ASP A 175 0.78 -2.83 6.30
CA ASP A 175 1.34 -2.02 5.22
C ASP A 175 0.77 -0.60 5.22
N ASP A 176 1.49 0.36 4.65
CA ASP A 176 1.02 1.73 4.55
C ASP A 176 -0.07 1.88 3.48
N ALA A 177 0.07 1.18 2.35
CA ALA A 177 -0.88 1.16 1.26
C ALA A 177 -0.67 -0.05 0.33
N ILE A 178 -1.77 -0.60 -0.22
CA ILE A 178 -1.72 -1.72 -1.17
C ILE A 178 -2.09 -1.23 -2.58
N TYR A 179 -1.12 -1.24 -3.50
CA TYR A 179 -1.32 -0.76 -4.88
C TYR A 179 -1.55 -1.83 -5.93
N THR A 180 -0.95 -3.01 -5.80
CA THR A 180 -1.02 -4.01 -6.88
C THR A 180 -1.33 -5.41 -6.36
N GLY A 181 -1.42 -5.60 -5.05
CA GLY A 181 -1.52 -6.93 -4.44
C GLY A 181 -0.25 -7.78 -4.54
N LYS A 182 0.66 -7.52 -5.49
CA LYS A 182 1.85 -8.35 -5.76
C LYS A 182 2.72 -8.57 -4.51
N GLN A 183 2.93 -7.54 -3.71
CA GLN A 183 3.70 -7.64 -2.48
C GLN A 183 3.00 -8.54 -1.45
N ILE A 184 1.70 -8.33 -1.25
CA ILE A 184 0.89 -9.17 -0.37
C ILE A 184 0.89 -10.62 -0.87
N GLY A 185 0.73 -10.86 -2.18
CA GLY A 185 0.79 -12.20 -2.77
C GLY A 185 2.13 -12.91 -2.51
N ARG A 186 3.27 -12.21 -2.62
CA ARG A 186 4.58 -12.78 -2.29
C ARG A 186 4.72 -13.12 -0.80
N ILE A 187 4.30 -12.20 0.06
CA ILE A 187 4.34 -12.39 1.52
C ILE A 187 3.42 -13.56 1.91
N GLN A 188 2.23 -13.63 1.31
CA GLN A 188 1.26 -14.69 1.48
C GLN A 188 1.84 -16.06 1.07
N SER A 189 2.47 -16.19 -0.11
CA SER A 189 3.09 -17.45 -0.53
C SER A 189 4.15 -17.93 0.46
N ALA A 190 4.97 -17.03 0.97
CA ALA A 190 5.97 -17.37 1.98
C ALA A 190 5.34 -17.69 3.35
N CYS A 191 4.26 -17.00 3.75
CA CYS A 191 3.50 -17.36 4.95
C CYS A 191 2.88 -18.76 4.83
N ILE A 192 2.30 -19.11 3.68
CA ILE A 192 1.76 -20.45 3.41
C ILE A 192 2.86 -21.50 3.60
N GLY A 193 4.05 -21.30 3.02
CA GLY A 193 5.18 -22.21 3.17
C GLY A 193 5.62 -22.37 4.63
N ALA A 194 5.72 -21.27 5.37
CA ALA A 194 6.08 -21.28 6.79
C ALA A 194 5.05 -22.00 7.67
N LEU A 195 3.76 -21.81 7.37
CA LEU A 195 2.66 -22.46 8.07
C LEU A 195 2.61 -23.97 7.81
N GLN A 196 2.90 -24.39 6.57
CA GLN A 196 3.03 -25.80 6.19
C GLN A 196 4.23 -26.44 6.90
N GLU A 197 5.39 -25.79 6.93
CA GLU A 197 6.58 -26.27 7.65
C GLU A 197 6.35 -26.39 9.16
N ALA A 198 5.52 -25.52 9.72
CA ALA A 198 5.15 -25.55 11.14
C ALA A 198 3.94 -26.45 11.44
N GLU A 199 3.41 -27.18 10.46
CA GLU A 199 2.26 -28.09 10.57
C GLU A 199 1.03 -27.42 11.21
N ARG A 200 0.76 -26.16 10.84
CA ARG A 200 -0.32 -25.37 11.44
C ARG A 200 -1.68 -25.75 10.84
N ALA A 201 -2.61 -26.15 11.71
CA ALA A 201 -4.00 -26.34 11.33
C ALA A 201 -4.72 -24.99 11.22
N ASN A 202 -5.54 -24.84 10.18
CA ASN A 202 -6.44 -23.68 9.94
C ASN A 202 -5.80 -22.30 10.13
N PRO A 203 -4.69 -22.00 9.43
CA PRO A 203 -4.11 -20.68 9.50
C PRO A 203 -5.02 -19.60 8.92
N GLU A 204 -4.84 -18.36 9.37
CA GLU A 204 -5.50 -17.18 8.82
C GLU A 204 -4.50 -16.06 8.60
N ILE A 205 -4.64 -15.33 7.50
CA ILE A 205 -3.83 -14.15 7.19
C ILE A 205 -4.72 -12.93 7.24
N HIS A 206 -4.39 -11.98 8.10
CA HIS A 206 -5.05 -10.70 8.25
C HIS A 206 -4.17 -9.62 7.64
N VAL A 207 -4.73 -8.82 6.74
CA VAL A 207 -4.02 -7.73 6.05
C VAL A 207 -4.58 -6.40 6.53
N ILE A 208 -3.73 -5.58 7.12
CA ILE A 208 -4.06 -4.27 7.67
C ILE A 208 -3.32 -3.23 6.83
N ALA A 209 -4.05 -2.58 5.93
CA ALA A 209 -3.53 -1.46 5.16
C ALA A 209 -4.60 -0.35 5.09
N PRO A 210 -4.29 0.87 5.54
CA PRO A 210 -5.28 1.94 5.58
C PRO A 210 -5.75 2.41 4.21
N PHE A 211 -4.95 2.17 3.16
CA PHE A 211 -5.26 2.57 1.80
C PHE A 211 -5.01 1.42 0.83
N GLN A 212 -5.91 1.25 -0.14
CA GLN A 212 -5.75 0.20 -1.13
C GLN A 212 -6.44 0.56 -2.46
N VAL A 213 -5.89 0.10 -3.58
CA VAL A 213 -6.63 0.07 -4.85
C VAL A 213 -7.45 -1.21 -4.90
N ASP A 214 -8.72 -1.10 -5.33
CA ASP A 214 -9.71 -2.18 -5.54
C ASP A 214 -9.38 -3.59 -4.96
N GLU A 215 -10.19 -4.04 -3.98
CA GLU A 215 -10.16 -5.36 -3.34
C GLU A 215 -9.92 -6.53 -4.29
N ARG A 216 -10.60 -6.56 -5.45
CA ARG A 216 -10.54 -7.70 -6.37
C ARG A 216 -9.14 -7.94 -6.95
N ARG A 217 -8.30 -6.90 -6.97
CA ARG A 217 -6.94 -6.97 -7.53
C ARG A 217 -5.88 -7.29 -6.49
N ALA A 218 -6.09 -6.85 -5.26
CA ALA A 218 -5.20 -7.28 -4.17
C ALA A 218 -5.34 -8.78 -3.90
N MET A 219 -6.55 -9.32 -4.12
CA MET A 219 -6.95 -10.67 -3.75
C MET A 219 -7.04 -11.67 -4.91
N SER A 220 -6.61 -11.32 -6.12
CA SER A 220 -6.70 -12.22 -7.28
C SER A 220 -5.79 -13.46 -7.19
N TYR A 221 -4.98 -13.58 -6.13
CA TYR A 221 -4.16 -14.74 -5.87
C TYR A 221 -4.97 -15.79 -5.10
N TYR A 222 -5.31 -16.87 -5.79
CA TYR A 222 -6.00 -18.01 -5.18
C TYR A 222 -5.18 -18.53 -4.00
N SER A 223 -5.69 -18.33 -2.78
CA SER A 223 -5.08 -18.85 -1.57
C SER A 223 -5.88 -20.04 -1.05
N PRO A 224 -5.22 -21.14 -0.67
CA PRO A 224 -5.89 -22.17 0.12
C PRO A 224 -6.16 -21.72 1.57
N ILE A 225 -5.63 -20.56 1.98
CA ILE A 225 -5.72 -20.01 3.33
C ILE A 225 -6.71 -18.84 3.34
N PRO A 226 -7.62 -18.74 4.31
CA PRO A 226 -8.45 -17.55 4.51
C PRO A 226 -7.61 -16.28 4.63
N ILE A 227 -7.96 -15.27 3.84
CA ILE A 227 -7.32 -13.95 3.89
C ILE A 227 -8.39 -12.92 4.23
N HIS A 228 -8.17 -12.19 5.31
CA HIS A 228 -9.03 -11.15 5.80
C HIS A 228 -8.37 -9.80 5.59
N VAL A 229 -8.85 -9.04 4.61
CA VAL A 229 -8.44 -7.65 4.44
C VAL A 229 -9.27 -6.78 5.40
N ALA A 230 -8.59 -5.97 6.20
CA ALA A 230 -9.25 -5.00 7.05
C ALA A 230 -9.90 -3.88 6.22
N LYS A 231 -10.88 -3.19 6.79
CA LYS A 231 -11.45 -1.97 6.20
C LYS A 231 -10.34 -0.99 5.84
N HIS A 232 -10.47 -0.37 4.67
CA HIS A 232 -9.48 0.52 4.11
C HIS A 232 -10.16 1.61 3.27
N GLN A 233 -9.43 2.67 2.99
CA GLN A 233 -9.87 3.69 2.06
C GLN A 233 -9.43 3.35 0.63
N LYS A 234 -10.37 3.41 -0.31
CA LYS A 234 -10.08 3.16 -1.73
C LYS A 234 -9.26 4.30 -2.32
N LEU A 235 -8.17 3.95 -3.00
CA LEU A 235 -7.39 4.85 -3.85
C LEU A 235 -7.88 4.75 -5.29
N LYS A 236 -8.08 5.91 -5.95
CA LYS A 236 -8.42 5.97 -7.36
C LYS A 236 -7.18 5.73 -8.22
N LEU A 237 -7.32 4.90 -9.23
CA LEU A 237 -6.30 4.62 -10.24
C LEU A 237 -6.24 5.76 -11.25
N LEU A 238 -5.09 5.92 -11.91
CA LEU A 238 -4.91 6.91 -12.96
C LEU A 238 -5.89 6.70 -14.12
N ARG A 239 -6.20 5.47 -14.51
CA ARG A 239 -7.25 5.20 -15.51
C ARG A 239 -8.67 5.65 -15.10
N GLU A 240 -8.96 5.72 -13.79
CA GLU A 240 -10.25 6.21 -13.28
C GLU A 240 -10.30 7.75 -13.25
N VAL A 241 -9.14 8.40 -13.40
CA VAL A 241 -8.94 9.84 -13.25
C VAL A 241 -8.69 10.52 -14.59
N ILE A 242 -7.91 9.88 -15.47
CA ILE A 242 -7.53 10.44 -16.77
C ILE A 242 -8.68 10.21 -17.75
N PRO A 243 -9.26 11.28 -18.32
CA PRO A 243 -10.25 11.17 -19.39
C PRO A 243 -9.73 10.36 -20.57
N GLU A 244 -10.60 9.54 -21.17
CA GLU A 244 -10.26 8.64 -22.28
C GLU A 244 -9.57 9.36 -23.46
N HIS A 245 -10.05 10.56 -23.81
CA HIS A 245 -9.46 11.36 -24.89
C HIS A 245 -8.00 11.83 -24.62
N LEU A 246 -7.51 11.73 -23.38
CA LEU A 246 -6.14 12.04 -22.97
C LEU A 246 -5.26 10.79 -22.83
N HIS A 247 -5.78 9.56 -22.97
CA HIS A 247 -4.99 8.33 -22.82
C HIS A 247 -3.81 8.28 -23.80
N LYS A 248 -4.02 8.65 -25.07
CA LYS A 248 -2.93 8.74 -26.06
C LYS A 248 -1.86 9.78 -25.69
N ALA A 249 -2.25 10.89 -25.05
CA ALA A 249 -1.29 11.88 -24.56
C ALA A 249 -0.51 11.32 -23.36
N PHE A 250 -1.15 10.50 -22.52
CA PHE A 250 -0.52 9.83 -21.40
C PHE A 250 0.53 8.82 -21.86
N SER A 251 0.18 7.89 -22.74
CA SER A 251 1.14 6.92 -23.28
C SER A 251 2.36 7.60 -23.92
N LYS A 252 2.13 8.71 -24.66
CA LYS A 252 3.22 9.53 -25.24
C LYS A 252 4.10 10.19 -24.18
N MET A 253 3.50 10.78 -23.14
CA MET A 253 4.21 11.47 -22.07
C MET A 253 5.13 10.52 -21.29
N PHE A 254 4.71 9.26 -21.12
CA PHE A 254 5.48 8.25 -20.38
C PHE A 254 6.19 7.23 -21.29
N ALA A 255 6.34 7.55 -22.58
CA ALA A 255 7.06 6.76 -23.58
C ALA A 255 6.63 5.28 -23.69
N GLN A 256 5.34 5.01 -23.46
CA GLN A 256 4.78 3.67 -23.58
C GLN A 256 4.09 3.49 -24.93
N THR A 257 4.36 2.36 -25.58
CA THR A 257 3.93 2.07 -26.95
C THR A 257 2.66 1.22 -27.03
N SER A 258 2.05 0.84 -25.89
CA SER A 258 0.86 0.00 -25.84
C SER A 258 -0.41 0.75 -25.39
N ASP A 259 -1.55 0.34 -25.94
CA ASP A 259 -2.89 0.82 -25.54
C ASP A 259 -3.27 0.41 -24.11
N PHE A 260 -2.61 -0.62 -23.56
CA PHE A 260 -2.67 -0.98 -22.14
C PHE A 260 -1.39 -0.52 -21.46
N ASP A 261 -1.47 0.51 -20.63
CA ASP A 261 -0.33 1.11 -19.94
C ASP A 261 -0.38 0.74 -18.44
N PRO A 262 0.53 -0.11 -17.94
CA PRO A 262 0.63 -0.48 -16.52
C PRO A 262 0.81 0.70 -15.57
N ALA A 263 1.26 1.87 -16.04
CA ALA A 263 1.33 3.08 -15.23
C ALA A 263 -0.05 3.68 -14.95
N THR A 264 -1.06 3.47 -15.82
CA THR A 264 -2.45 3.87 -15.53
C THR A 264 -3.08 3.06 -14.40
N GLU A 265 -2.45 1.95 -14.02
CA GLU A 265 -2.85 1.08 -12.91
C GLU A 265 -2.20 1.46 -11.57
N LYS A 266 -1.58 2.64 -11.51
CA LYS A 266 -1.09 3.23 -10.27
C LYS A 266 -2.06 4.31 -9.79
N PRO A 267 -2.25 4.49 -8.46
CA PRO A 267 -2.96 5.66 -7.96
C PRO A 267 -2.06 6.89 -7.93
N LEU A 268 -2.69 8.06 -7.97
CA LEU A 268 -2.01 9.34 -7.85
C LEU A 268 -2.13 9.86 -6.41
N VAL A 269 -1.34 9.28 -5.52
CA VAL A 269 -1.39 9.55 -4.08
C VAL A 269 -0.02 9.96 -3.55
N TYR A 270 -0.01 10.88 -2.59
CA TYR A 270 1.19 11.36 -1.92
C TYR A 270 0.96 11.35 -0.39
N PHE A 271 1.75 10.57 0.35
CA PHE A 271 1.65 10.48 1.80
C PHE A 271 2.66 11.40 2.46
N ASP A 272 2.25 12.07 3.54
CA ASP A 272 3.16 12.86 4.39
C ASP A 272 4.41 12.09 4.82
N HIS A 273 4.23 10.78 5.07
CA HIS A 273 5.29 9.95 5.63
C HIS A 273 6.22 9.29 4.63
N LYS A 274 5.93 9.40 3.34
CA LYS A 274 6.86 8.96 2.32
C LYS A 274 7.75 10.14 1.97
N ILE A 275 9.04 9.97 2.23
CA ILE A 275 10.03 10.77 1.55
C ILE A 275 9.88 10.45 0.07
N PRO A 276 9.69 11.46 -0.79
CA PRO A 276 9.77 11.22 -2.22
C PRO A 276 11.13 10.58 -2.49
N ASP A 277 11.11 9.34 -2.93
CA ASP A 277 12.26 8.69 -3.52
C ASP A 277 11.89 8.25 -4.93
N SER A 278 12.91 8.04 -5.75
CA SER A 278 12.79 7.77 -7.19
C SER A 278 12.00 6.50 -7.53
N VAL A 279 11.58 5.73 -6.53
CA VAL A 279 10.91 4.43 -6.66
C VAL A 279 9.44 4.51 -6.24
N SER A 280 9.10 5.39 -5.29
CA SER A 280 7.83 5.27 -4.54
C SER A 280 6.68 6.12 -5.08
N THR A 281 6.93 7.15 -5.90
CA THR A 281 5.84 7.96 -6.46
C THR A 281 6.13 8.43 -7.88
N LEU A 282 5.13 8.36 -8.76
CA LEU A 282 5.14 9.03 -10.08
C LEU A 282 5.41 10.55 -9.94
N TRP A 283 5.28 11.08 -8.72
CA TRP A 283 5.35 12.48 -8.38
C TRP A 283 6.74 13.11 -8.55
N GLU A 284 7.87 12.48 -8.19
CA GLU A 284 9.18 13.09 -8.51
C GLU A 284 9.42 13.18 -10.02
N GLN A 285 8.94 12.21 -10.80
CA GLN A 285 9.03 12.25 -12.26
C GLN A 285 8.21 13.40 -12.87
N LEU A 286 7.16 13.85 -12.17
CA LEU A 286 6.28 14.95 -12.59
C LEU A 286 6.60 16.28 -11.89
N ALA A 287 7.22 16.28 -10.71
CA ALA A 287 7.53 17.46 -9.91
C ALA A 287 8.96 17.97 -10.12
N ASP A 288 9.91 17.11 -10.51
CA ASP A 288 11.29 17.50 -10.82
C ASP A 288 11.44 18.07 -12.25
N GLY A 289 10.40 18.04 -13.09
CA GLY A 289 10.54 18.40 -14.51
C GLY A 289 11.48 17.48 -15.30
N ARG A 290 11.89 16.34 -14.72
CA ARG A 290 12.83 15.37 -15.30
C ARG A 290 12.23 14.45 -16.37
N LEU A 291 10.94 14.58 -16.67
CA LEU A 291 10.40 14.18 -17.97
C LEU A 291 10.83 15.18 -19.05
N GLY A 292 12.14 15.25 -19.27
CA GLY A 292 12.77 16.34 -20.00
C GLY A 292 14.20 16.04 -20.40
N LYS A 293 14.38 15.01 -21.24
CA LYS A 293 15.22 14.97 -22.46
C LYS A 293 15.79 13.59 -22.79
N ASP A 294 15.90 12.67 -21.82
CA ASP A 294 16.53 11.38 -22.10
C ASP A 294 15.90 10.20 -21.33
N ILE A 295 14.91 9.57 -21.98
CA ILE A 295 14.21 8.36 -21.53
C ILE A 295 15.14 7.14 -21.50
N SER A 296 16.29 7.18 -22.19
CA SER A 296 17.28 6.09 -22.22
C SER A 296 17.79 5.73 -20.83
N SER A 297 18.03 6.74 -20.00
CA SER A 297 18.48 6.58 -18.60
C SER A 297 17.42 5.99 -17.66
N LEU A 298 16.14 6.06 -18.03
CA LEU A 298 15.02 5.47 -17.29
C LEU A 298 14.87 3.98 -17.58
N VAL A 299 15.12 3.58 -18.83
CA VAL A 299 15.13 2.17 -19.25
C VAL A 299 16.32 1.44 -18.62
N GLU A 300 17.50 2.05 -18.58
CA GLU A 300 18.70 1.47 -17.95
C GLU A 300 18.52 1.27 -16.44
N ARG A 301 17.92 2.23 -15.71
CA ARG A 301 17.65 2.07 -14.26
C ARG A 301 16.56 1.05 -13.94
N PHE A 302 15.61 0.83 -14.85
CA PHE A 302 14.60 -0.23 -14.70
C PHE A 302 15.17 -1.62 -14.99
N LEU A 303 16.15 -1.72 -15.89
CA LEU A 303 16.82 -2.98 -16.24
C LEU A 303 17.94 -3.35 -15.25
N ASP A 304 18.57 -2.39 -14.58
CA ASP A 304 19.61 -2.63 -13.57
C ASP A 304 19.12 -3.38 -12.32
N PHE A 305 17.80 -3.49 -12.11
CA PHE A 305 17.23 -4.38 -11.09
C PHE A 305 17.40 -5.88 -11.43
N SER A 306 17.98 -6.22 -12.60
CA SER A 306 18.29 -7.58 -13.04
C SER A 306 19.79 -7.93 -13.07
N GLY A 307 20.67 -7.05 -12.57
CA GLY A 307 22.09 -7.35 -12.37
C GLY A 307 22.96 -7.11 -13.61
N GLY A 308 23.65 -5.97 -13.63
CA GLY A 308 24.66 -5.59 -14.62
C GLY A 308 25.50 -4.41 -14.11
N LEU A 309 26.75 -4.32 -14.56
CA LEU A 309 27.81 -3.43 -14.06
C LEU A 309 28.11 -2.28 -15.05
N LEU A 310 28.37 -1.07 -14.50
CA LEU A 310 29.16 0.07 -15.04
C LEU A 310 28.52 0.93 -16.18
N THR A 311 28.72 2.25 -16.36
CA THR A 311 29.70 3.27 -15.88
C THR A 311 29.12 4.71 -15.98
N ASN A 312 29.76 5.64 -15.26
CA ASN A 312 29.48 7.09 -15.10
C ASN A 312 29.38 7.94 -16.38
N GLU A 313 28.45 8.92 -16.36
CA GLU A 313 28.74 10.35 -16.57
C GLU A 313 27.86 11.20 -15.64
N LYS A 314 28.49 12.17 -14.96
CA LYS A 314 27.89 12.99 -13.90
C LYS A 314 27.23 14.25 -14.49
N PHE A 315 25.91 14.37 -14.34
CA PHE A 315 25.22 15.66 -14.30
C PHE A 315 24.72 15.87 -12.86
N TYR A 316 25.34 16.81 -12.15
CA TYR A 316 24.81 17.30 -10.87
C TYR A 316 23.90 18.50 -11.16
N GLU A 317 22.60 18.22 -11.30
CA GLU A 317 21.59 19.20 -10.90
C GLU A 317 21.15 18.83 -9.48
N GLU A 318 21.31 19.77 -8.54
CA GLU A 318 20.92 19.57 -7.15
C GLU A 318 19.44 19.16 -7.08
N PRO A 319 19.10 18.06 -6.37
CA PRO A 319 17.71 17.67 -6.20
C PRO A 319 16.93 18.77 -5.47
N PHE A 320 15.74 19.07 -5.98
CA PHE A 320 14.82 20.11 -5.48
C PHE A 320 14.27 19.83 -4.07
N ILE A 321 14.47 18.63 -3.53
CA ILE A 321 14.15 18.33 -2.14
C ILE A 321 15.43 18.48 -1.33
N ALA A 322 15.40 19.36 -0.32
CA ALA A 322 16.41 19.37 0.73
C ALA A 322 16.69 17.92 1.11
N GLN A 323 17.95 17.48 1.11
CA GLN A 323 18.32 16.12 1.51
C GLN A 323 17.90 15.89 2.98
N ILE A 324 16.64 15.57 3.21
CA ILE A 324 16.15 15.08 4.49
C ILE A 324 16.38 13.59 4.40
N ILE A 325 17.50 13.16 4.98
CA ILE A 325 17.76 11.76 5.24
C ILE A 325 16.52 11.23 5.97
N PRO A 326 15.87 10.18 5.45
CA PRO A 326 14.82 9.53 6.18
C PRO A 326 15.17 9.26 7.62
N PRO A 327 14.24 9.44 8.58
CA PRO A 327 14.52 9.02 9.95
C PRO A 327 14.89 7.52 10.02
N TYR A 328 14.49 6.73 9.01
CA TYR A 328 14.82 5.30 8.83
C TYR A 328 16.12 5.00 8.06
N LYS A 329 16.81 6.00 7.46
CA LYS A 329 18.14 5.82 6.82
C LYS A 329 19.31 6.08 7.75
N LYS A 330 19.09 6.58 8.97
CA LYS A 330 20.12 6.52 10.01
C LYS A 330 20.01 5.16 10.68
N PRO A 331 21.04 4.29 10.61
CA PRO A 331 21.06 3.09 11.44
C PRO A 331 20.91 3.53 12.89
N TYR A 332 20.03 2.85 13.63
CA TYR A 332 20.00 2.91 15.08
C TYR A 332 21.36 2.40 15.54
N LEU A 333 22.31 3.31 15.82
CA LEU A 333 23.51 2.94 16.55
C LEU A 333 23.04 2.58 17.97
N PRO A 334 23.26 1.35 18.45
CA PRO A 334 22.94 1.03 19.83
C PRO A 334 23.71 1.99 20.74
N ALA A 335 23.05 2.46 21.81
CA ALA A 335 23.70 3.32 22.79
C ALA A 335 25.01 2.67 23.27
N PRO A 336 26.09 3.44 23.44
CA PRO A 336 27.34 2.90 23.94
C PRO A 336 27.07 2.18 25.28
N LYS A 337 27.51 0.93 25.37
CA LYS A 337 27.50 0.20 26.64
C LYS A 337 28.47 0.93 27.57
N HIS A 338 27.93 1.53 28.63
CA HIS A 338 28.70 2.02 29.76
C HIS A 338 28.99 0.87 30.74
#